data_AF-A0A914WAY6-F1
#
_entry.id   AF-A0A914WAY6-F1
#
_cell.length_a   1.000
_cell.length_b   1.000
_cell.length_c   1.000
_cell.angle_alpha   90.00
_cell.angle_beta   90.00
_cell.angle_gamma   90.00
#
_symmetry.space_group_name_H-M   'P 1'
#
loop_
_entity.id
_entity.type
_entity.pdbx_description
1 polymer ?
#
loop_
_entity_poly.entity_id
_entity_poly.type
_entity_poly.pdbx_seq_one_letter_code
_entity_poly.pdbx_strand_id
1 'polypeptide(L)'
;MMNKAATVILIVAVFGAAQGDLWSSISGMASDVGKFFKTNFNKVQDLFANDETTLAKNVNTTQTLLSTIQSQRTNLAAIANDTQKAALNRVDYWATDLKAFATTLSNEKGQTYFAAHKVAWESKLHSMFETDKIQSLLPLLNSAGPVAVSLTTLLLSLGVHFYLNN
;
A
#
# COMPACT_ATOMS: atom_id res chain seq x y z
N MET A 1 44.81 31.28 4.23
CA MET A 1 43.75 31.76 3.32
C MET A 1 43.39 30.61 2.40
N MET A 2 42.18 30.05 2.58
CA MET A 2 41.60 28.98 1.76
C MET A 2 41.27 29.49 0.35
N ASN A 3 41.47 28.64 -0.66
CA ASN A 3 40.47 28.26 -1.66
C ASN A 3 41.15 27.61 -2.87
N LYS A 4 40.96 26.31 -3.11
CA LYS A 4 41.01 25.74 -4.47
C LYS A 4 39.97 24.62 -4.64
N ALA A 5 38.98 24.96 -5.45
CA ALA A 5 38.10 24.12 -6.29
C ALA A 5 37.43 22.90 -5.65
N ALA A 6 36.17 23.08 -5.24
CA ALA A 6 35.23 21.98 -5.06
C ALA A 6 34.50 21.74 -6.39
N THR A 7 34.75 20.59 -7.02
CA THR A 7 34.01 20.11 -8.19
C THR A 7 32.62 19.66 -7.73
N VAL A 8 31.57 20.35 -8.19
CA VAL A 8 30.17 19.95 -7.95
C VAL A 8 29.72 19.10 -9.13
N ILE A 9 29.60 17.80 -8.93
CA ILE A 9 28.94 16.89 -9.87
C ILE A 9 27.45 16.97 -9.57
N LEU A 10 26.70 17.68 -10.41
CA LEU A 10 25.24 17.67 -10.37
C LEU A 10 24.74 16.45 -11.14
N ILE A 11 24.50 15.35 -10.44
CA ILE A 11 23.73 14.23 -10.99
C ILE A 11 22.26 14.66 -10.96
N VAL A 12 21.79 15.25 -12.06
CA VAL A 12 20.36 15.39 -12.31
C VAL A 12 19.86 14.00 -12.72
N ALA A 13 19.45 13.20 -11.74
CA ALA A 13 18.60 12.06 -12.01
C ALA A 13 17.26 12.60 -12.52
N VAL A 14 17.11 12.65 -13.84
CA VAL A 14 15.82 12.91 -14.48
C VAL A 14 14.94 11.69 -14.18
N PHE A 15 14.17 11.76 -13.09
CA PHE A 15 13.06 10.85 -12.84
C PHE A 15 11.90 11.23 -13.78
N GLY A 16 12.13 11.04 -15.07
CA GLY A 16 11.13 11.16 -16.12
C GLY A 16 10.56 9.79 -16.45
N ALA A 17 9.62 9.32 -15.63
CA ALA A 17 8.67 8.28 -16.00
C ALA A 17 7.39 8.53 -15.21
N ALA A 18 6.24 8.55 -15.88
CA ALA A 18 4.95 8.59 -15.22
C ALA A 18 4.85 7.37 -14.29
N GLN A 19 4.98 7.60 -12.98
CA GLN A 19 5.01 6.53 -11.98
C GLN A 19 3.56 6.21 -11.62
N GLY A 20 3.04 5.08 -12.12
CA GLY A 20 1.75 4.56 -11.69
C GLY A 20 1.83 4.07 -10.24
N ASP A 21 0.87 4.44 -9.40
CA ASP A 21 0.72 3.87 -8.06
C ASP A 21 0.43 2.35 -8.13
N LEU A 22 0.68 1.59 -7.05
CA LEU A 22 0.54 0.12 -7.09
C LEU A 22 -0.89 -0.33 -7.42
N TRP A 23 -1.89 0.50 -7.14
CA TRP A 23 -3.28 0.25 -7.53
C TRP A 23 -3.49 0.29 -9.04
N SER A 24 -2.79 1.18 -9.76
CA SER A 24 -2.87 1.28 -11.23
C SER A 24 -2.38 0.02 -11.95
N SER A 25 -1.55 -0.79 -11.29
CA SER A 25 -1.11 -2.09 -11.80
C SER A 25 -2.19 -3.20 -11.73
N ILE A 26 -3.34 -2.92 -11.10
CA ILE A 26 -4.40 -3.90 -10.84
C ILE A 26 -5.71 -3.43 -11.51
N SER A 27 -6.36 -4.31 -12.28
CA SER A 27 -7.58 -4.00 -13.03
C SER A 27 -8.87 -4.35 -12.27
N GLY A 28 -10.00 -3.78 -12.70
CA GLY A 28 -11.34 -4.15 -12.24
C GLY A 28 -11.70 -3.64 -10.84
N MET A 29 -12.33 -4.50 -10.01
CA MET A 29 -12.86 -4.17 -8.68
C MET A 29 -11.81 -3.55 -7.73
N ALA A 30 -10.53 -3.88 -7.92
CA ALA A 30 -9.44 -3.28 -7.17
C ALA A 30 -9.22 -1.78 -7.46
N SER A 31 -9.65 -1.29 -8.63
CA SER A 31 -9.57 0.13 -8.99
C SER A 31 -10.53 0.98 -8.14
N ASP A 32 -11.77 0.54 -7.97
CA ASP A 32 -12.76 1.23 -7.14
C ASP A 32 -12.38 1.18 -5.65
N VAL A 33 -11.85 0.05 -5.21
CA VAL A 33 -11.31 -0.11 -3.84
C VAL A 33 -10.08 0.78 -3.63
N GLY A 34 -9.19 0.84 -4.63
CA GLY A 34 -8.04 1.73 -4.61
C GLY A 34 -8.47 3.19 -4.53
N LYS A 35 -9.49 3.60 -5.29
CA LYS A 35 -10.08 4.94 -5.18
C LYS A 35 -10.62 5.20 -3.78
N PHE A 36 -11.39 4.26 -3.21
CA PHE A 36 -11.89 4.39 -1.84
C PHE A 36 -10.76 4.60 -0.83
N PHE A 37 -9.74 3.73 -0.80
CA PHE A 37 -8.65 3.83 0.16
C PHE A 37 -7.69 5.02 -0.08
N LYS A 38 -7.69 5.60 -1.28
CA LYS A 38 -6.94 6.82 -1.60
C LYS A 38 -7.67 8.09 -1.21
N THR A 39 -8.97 8.17 -1.47
CA THR A 39 -9.70 9.46 -1.43
C THR A 39 -10.79 9.52 -0.39
N ASN A 40 -11.39 8.40 -0.03
CA ASN A 40 -12.60 8.37 0.79
C ASN A 40 -12.37 7.76 2.17
N PHE A 41 -11.34 6.94 2.33
CA PHE A 41 -10.96 6.36 3.61
C PHE A 41 -10.16 7.36 4.44
N ASN A 42 -10.76 7.87 5.50
CA ASN A 42 -10.12 8.76 6.46
C ASN A 42 -9.90 8.08 7.81
N LYS A 43 -10.81 7.19 8.20
CA LYS A 43 -10.79 6.51 9.49
C LYS A 43 -11.48 5.15 9.41
N VAL A 44 -11.18 4.28 10.37
CA VAL A 44 -11.72 2.90 10.43
C VAL A 44 -13.25 2.88 10.42
N GLN A 45 -13.89 3.89 10.99
CA GLN A 45 -15.36 4.03 11.02
C GLN A 45 -15.99 4.20 9.63
N ASP A 46 -15.21 4.60 8.61
CA ASP A 46 -15.71 4.70 7.24
C ASP A 46 -16.01 3.31 6.64
N LEU A 47 -15.55 2.24 7.29
CA LEU A 47 -15.88 0.85 6.97
C LEU A 47 -17.02 0.28 7.84
N PHE A 48 -17.62 1.06 8.75
CA PHE A 48 -18.75 0.58 9.55
C PHE A 48 -20.01 0.45 8.68
N ALA A 49 -20.94 -0.40 9.12
CA ALA A 49 -22.15 -0.72 8.38
C ALA A 49 -23.42 -0.43 9.18
N ASN A 50 -24.44 0.07 8.50
CA ASN A 50 -25.77 0.32 9.07
C ASN A 50 -26.83 -0.64 8.54
N ASP A 51 -26.47 -1.49 7.58
CA ASP A 51 -27.30 -2.52 6.97
C ASP A 51 -26.43 -3.66 6.42
N GLU A 52 -27.05 -4.80 6.09
CA GLU A 52 -26.36 -6.00 5.58
C GLU A 52 -25.65 -5.78 4.25
N THR A 53 -26.20 -4.93 3.37
CA THR A 53 -25.63 -4.66 2.05
C THR A 53 -24.33 -3.89 2.19
N THR A 54 -24.35 -2.84 3.01
CA THR A 54 -23.17 -2.05 3.37
C THR A 54 -22.13 -2.90 4.07
N LEU A 55 -22.54 -3.81 4.97
CA LEU A 55 -21.64 -4.74 5.64
C LEU A 55 -20.92 -5.66 4.64
N ALA A 56 -21.66 -6.35 3.78
CA ALA A 56 -21.09 -7.24 2.77
C ALA A 56 -20.14 -6.47 1.82
N LYS A 57 -20.52 -5.26 1.41
CA LYS A 57 -19.67 -4.38 0.60
C LYS A 57 -18.37 -4.00 1.30
N ASN A 58 -18.42 -3.64 2.58
CA ASN A 58 -17.24 -3.21 3.32
C ASN A 58 -16.29 -4.39 3.62
N VAL A 59 -16.85 -5.57 3.86
CA VAL A 59 -16.06 -6.82 3.94
C VAL A 59 -15.35 -7.10 2.63
N ASN A 60 -16.05 -7.03 1.48
CA ASN A 60 -15.44 -7.24 0.17
C ASN A 60 -14.36 -6.17 -0.14
N THR A 61 -14.65 -4.91 0.15
CA THR A 61 -13.69 -3.79 0.02
C THR A 61 -12.39 -4.09 0.78
N THR A 62 -12.51 -4.59 2.02
CA THR A 62 -11.36 -4.91 2.86
C THR A 62 -10.64 -6.18 2.42
N GLN A 63 -11.36 -7.21 1.97
CA GLN A 63 -10.75 -8.40 1.36
C GLN A 63 -9.95 -8.07 0.10
N THR A 64 -10.46 -7.15 -0.72
CA THR A 64 -9.77 -6.68 -1.91
C THR A 64 -8.50 -5.92 -1.56
N LEU A 65 -8.54 -5.05 -0.53
CA LEU A 65 -7.33 -4.40 0.01
C LEU A 65 -6.28 -5.44 0.43
N LEU A 66 -6.67 -6.43 1.24
CA LEU A 66 -5.73 -7.45 1.71
C LEU A 66 -5.16 -8.27 0.55
N SER A 67 -5.99 -8.64 -0.43
CA SER A 67 -5.54 -9.38 -1.62
C SER A 67 -4.55 -8.57 -2.47
N THR A 68 -4.79 -7.26 -2.60
CA THR A 68 -3.85 -6.33 -3.24
C THR A 68 -2.53 -6.25 -2.47
N ILE A 69 -2.57 -6.17 -1.14
CA ILE A 69 -1.35 -6.18 -0.32
C ILE A 69 -0.59 -7.51 -0.47
N GLN A 70 -1.31 -8.65 -0.51
CA GLN A 70 -0.70 -9.97 -0.72
C GLN A 70 -0.01 -10.06 -2.08
N SER A 71 -0.68 -9.61 -3.16
CA SER A 71 -0.10 -9.66 -4.51
C SER A 71 1.11 -8.74 -4.66
N GLN A 72 1.14 -7.63 -3.92
CA GLN A 72 2.24 -6.67 -3.92
C GLN A 72 3.24 -6.88 -2.77
N ARG A 73 3.14 -7.96 -2.01
CA ARG A 73 3.90 -8.16 -0.77
C ARG A 73 5.40 -7.96 -0.96
N THR A 74 5.98 -8.54 -2.01
CA THR A 74 7.42 -8.41 -2.29
C THR A 74 7.82 -6.97 -2.56
N ASN A 75 7.03 -6.24 -3.34
CA ASN A 75 7.28 -4.83 -3.68
C ASN A 75 7.16 -3.94 -2.43
N LEU A 76 6.15 -4.18 -1.60
CA LEU A 76 5.92 -3.46 -0.35
C LEU A 76 7.03 -3.75 0.67
N ALA A 77 7.46 -5.01 0.81
CA ALA A 77 8.49 -5.41 1.76
C ALA A 77 9.86 -4.76 1.47
N ALA A 78 10.16 -4.47 0.21
CA ALA A 78 11.41 -3.82 -0.21
C ALA A 78 11.52 -2.36 0.27
N ILE A 79 10.39 -1.68 0.45
CA ILE A 79 10.33 -0.25 0.84
C ILE A 79 9.75 -0.02 2.23
N ALA A 80 9.26 -1.06 2.89
CA ALA A 80 8.62 -1.01 4.20
C ALA A 80 9.63 -0.80 5.34
N ASN A 81 9.25 0.03 6.31
CA ASN A 81 9.90 0.08 7.63
C ASN A 81 9.47 -1.10 8.52
N ASP A 82 10.04 -1.20 9.73
CA ASP A 82 9.78 -2.34 10.62
C ASP A 82 8.31 -2.48 11.04
N THR A 83 7.63 -1.37 11.32
CA THR A 83 6.18 -1.36 11.62
C THR A 83 5.37 -1.88 10.44
N GLN A 84 5.70 -1.45 9.23
CA GLN A 84 5.03 -1.89 8.00
C GLN A 84 5.34 -3.35 7.69
N LYS A 85 6.56 -3.84 7.94
CA LYS A 85 6.90 -5.26 7.82
C LYS A 85 6.11 -6.12 8.81
N ALA A 86 5.98 -5.67 10.05
CA ALA A 86 5.14 -6.34 11.04
C ALA A 86 3.68 -6.41 10.56
N ALA A 87 3.14 -5.31 10.04
CA ALA A 87 1.79 -5.28 9.46
C ALA A 87 1.66 -6.23 8.24
N LEU A 88 2.64 -6.24 7.32
CA LEU A 88 2.66 -7.14 6.15
C LEU A 88 2.60 -8.63 6.53
N ASN A 89 3.26 -9.00 7.64
CA ASN A 89 3.24 -10.37 8.17
C ASN A 89 1.89 -10.78 8.74
N ARG A 90 1.01 -9.82 9.09
CA ARG A 90 -0.35 -10.08 9.60
C ARG A 90 -1.39 -10.21 8.50
N VAL A 91 -1.06 -9.85 7.26
CA VAL A 91 -2.01 -9.82 6.14
C VAL A 91 -2.61 -11.20 5.85
N ASP A 92 -1.83 -12.29 5.91
CA ASP A 92 -2.35 -13.64 5.60
C ASP A 92 -3.35 -14.14 6.65
N TYR A 93 -3.09 -13.80 7.91
CA TYR A 93 -4.01 -14.06 9.01
C TYR A 93 -5.34 -13.34 8.75
N TRP A 94 -5.30 -12.04 8.46
CA TRP A 94 -6.51 -11.26 8.20
C TRP A 94 -7.26 -11.69 6.95
N ALA A 95 -6.55 -12.04 5.87
CA ALA A 95 -7.17 -12.54 4.65
C ALA A 95 -7.97 -13.84 4.93
N THR A 96 -7.40 -14.73 5.75
CA THR A 96 -8.05 -15.97 6.17
C THR A 96 -9.26 -15.70 7.06
N ASP A 97 -9.08 -14.86 8.08
CA ASP A 97 -10.13 -14.50 9.04
C ASP A 97 -11.33 -13.80 8.36
N LEU A 98 -11.08 -12.87 7.43
CA LEU A 98 -12.15 -12.23 6.67
C LEU A 98 -12.84 -13.17 5.69
N LYS A 99 -12.11 -14.14 5.12
CA LYS A 99 -12.73 -15.16 4.28
C LYS A 99 -13.72 -16.01 5.08
N ALA A 100 -13.32 -16.43 6.29
CA ALA A 100 -14.22 -17.16 7.20
C ALA A 100 -15.44 -16.31 7.59
N PHE A 101 -15.23 -15.04 7.93
CA PHE A 101 -16.31 -14.11 8.26
C PHE A 101 -17.29 -13.91 7.09
N ALA A 102 -16.78 -13.74 5.86
CA ALA A 102 -17.62 -13.63 4.67
C ALA A 102 -18.46 -14.90 4.42
N THR A 103 -17.91 -16.09 4.73
CA THR A 103 -18.68 -17.33 4.71
C THR A 103 -19.79 -17.33 5.76
N THR A 104 -19.52 -16.86 6.98
CA THR A 104 -20.55 -16.68 8.02
C THR A 104 -21.67 -15.75 7.55
N LEU A 105 -21.35 -14.57 7.00
CA LEU A 105 -22.36 -13.64 6.45
C LEU A 105 -23.20 -14.25 5.32
N SER A 106 -22.60 -15.16 4.55
CA SER A 106 -23.30 -15.83 3.45
C SER A 106 -24.24 -16.93 3.94
N ASN A 107 -23.97 -17.52 5.11
CA ASN A 107 -24.76 -18.61 5.68
C ASN A 107 -25.82 -18.10 6.67
N GLU A 108 -25.52 -17.04 7.41
CA GLU A 108 -26.37 -16.41 8.41
C GLU A 108 -26.88 -15.09 7.83
N LYS A 109 -28.15 -15.06 7.41
CA LYS A 109 -28.75 -13.87 6.78
C LYS A 109 -29.99 -13.41 7.54
N GLY A 110 -30.32 -12.14 7.38
CA GLY A 110 -31.51 -11.54 7.95
C GLY A 110 -31.23 -10.73 9.22
N GLN A 111 -32.13 -9.78 9.50
CA GLN A 111 -32.05 -8.79 10.58
C GLN A 111 -31.67 -9.37 11.95
N THR A 112 -32.03 -10.63 12.23
CA THR A 112 -31.71 -11.31 13.48
C THR A 112 -30.20 -11.50 13.71
N TYR A 113 -29.42 -11.61 12.63
CA TYR A 113 -27.95 -11.80 12.71
C TYR A 113 -27.17 -10.51 12.49
N PHE A 114 -27.76 -9.52 11.82
CA PHE A 114 -27.08 -8.28 11.44
C PHE A 114 -26.41 -7.57 12.63
N ALA A 115 -27.10 -7.45 13.77
CA ALA A 115 -26.55 -6.79 14.95
C ALA A 115 -25.27 -7.48 15.46
N ALA A 116 -25.26 -8.82 15.51
CA ALA A 116 -24.09 -9.58 15.93
C ALA A 116 -22.95 -9.47 14.91
N HIS A 117 -23.26 -9.56 13.61
CA HIS A 117 -22.27 -9.42 12.56
C HIS A 117 -21.65 -8.02 12.50
N LYS A 118 -22.45 -6.98 12.73
CA LYS A 118 -21.96 -5.60 12.83
C LYS A 118 -20.92 -5.46 13.94
N VAL A 119 -21.22 -5.94 15.14
CA VAL A 119 -20.27 -5.90 16.27
C VAL A 119 -19.00 -6.70 15.97
N ALA A 120 -19.13 -7.91 15.42
CA ALA A 120 -17.99 -8.73 15.02
C ALA A 120 -17.13 -8.04 13.97
N TRP A 121 -17.75 -7.39 12.99
CA TRP A 121 -17.07 -6.63 11.95
C TRP A 121 -16.29 -5.44 12.50
N GLU A 122 -16.91 -4.63 13.35
CA GLU A 122 -16.27 -3.47 13.98
C GLU A 122 -15.08 -3.89 14.86
N SER A 123 -15.19 -5.02 15.56
CA SER A 123 -14.09 -5.61 16.34
C SER A 123 -12.92 -6.07 15.47
N LYS A 124 -13.20 -6.73 14.33
CA LYS A 124 -12.18 -7.13 13.35
C LYS A 124 -11.47 -5.91 12.76
N LEU A 125 -12.22 -4.87 12.41
CA LEU A 125 -11.65 -3.62 11.90
C LEU A 125 -10.68 -2.96 12.88
N HIS A 126 -11.06 -2.85 14.16
CA HIS A 126 -10.15 -2.33 15.20
C HIS A 126 -8.88 -3.19 15.32
N SER A 127 -9.05 -4.51 15.40
CA SER A 127 -7.92 -5.43 15.52
C SER A 127 -6.98 -5.34 14.30
N MET A 128 -7.52 -5.21 13.10
CA MET A 128 -6.75 -5.16 11.86
C MET A 128 -6.06 -3.81 11.64
N PHE A 129 -6.81 -2.72 11.71
CA PHE A 129 -6.31 -1.39 11.35
C PHE A 129 -5.60 -0.72 12.52
N GLU A 130 -6.10 -0.88 13.74
CA GLU A 130 -5.56 -0.18 14.91
C GLU A 130 -4.57 -1.02 15.71
N THR A 131 -4.79 -2.33 15.87
CA THR A 131 -3.85 -3.20 16.61
C THR A 131 -2.72 -3.67 15.70
N ASP A 132 -3.05 -4.33 14.59
CA ASP A 132 -2.06 -4.89 13.64
C ASP A 132 -1.56 -3.86 12.62
N LYS A 133 -2.01 -2.61 12.71
CA LYS A 133 -1.51 -1.45 11.96
C LYS A 133 -1.55 -1.62 10.43
N ILE A 134 -2.52 -2.37 9.88
CA ILE A 134 -2.67 -2.54 8.42
C ILE A 134 -2.79 -1.19 7.68
N GLN A 135 -3.37 -0.16 8.32
CA GLN A 135 -3.42 1.21 7.75
C GLN A 135 -2.06 1.82 7.40
N SER A 136 -0.99 1.38 8.06
CA SER A 136 0.37 1.87 7.78
C SER A 136 0.90 1.44 6.40
N LEU A 137 0.22 0.49 5.75
CA LEU A 137 0.54 -0.01 4.41
C LEU A 137 -0.13 0.83 3.30
N LEU A 138 -1.17 1.60 3.61
CA LEU A 138 -1.87 2.42 2.61
C LEU A 138 -0.97 3.44 1.92
N PRO A 139 -0.08 4.17 2.64
CA PRO A 139 0.87 5.07 1.98
C PRO A 139 1.81 4.34 1.01
N LEU A 140 2.19 3.09 1.30
CA LEU A 140 3.07 2.31 0.41
C LEU A 140 2.35 1.88 -0.88
N LEU A 141 1.05 1.56 -0.79
CA LEU A 141 0.22 1.27 -1.96
C LEU A 141 0.00 2.51 -2.83
N ASN A 142 0.03 3.69 -2.21
CA ASN A 142 -0.14 4.99 -2.87
C ASN A 142 1.19 5.58 -3.36
N SER A 143 2.32 5.12 -2.83
CA SER A 143 3.63 5.46 -3.36
C SER A 143 3.89 4.70 -4.66
N ALA A 144 4.57 5.34 -5.59
CA ALA A 144 5.11 4.69 -6.76
C ALA A 144 5.95 3.47 -6.33
N GLY A 145 5.67 2.30 -6.91
CA GLY A 145 6.41 1.06 -6.61
C GLY A 145 7.92 1.22 -6.87
N PRO A 146 8.77 0.37 -6.27
CA PRO A 146 10.21 0.54 -6.38
C PRO A 146 10.66 0.53 -7.84
N VAL A 147 11.42 1.57 -8.18
CA VAL A 147 12.25 1.66 -9.38
C VAL A 147 13.09 0.39 -9.42
N ALA A 148 12.93 -0.43 -10.45
CA ALA A 148 14.00 -1.31 -10.84
C ALA A 148 15.18 -0.41 -11.16
N VAL A 149 16.09 -0.24 -10.21
CA VAL A 149 17.42 0.28 -10.49
C VAL A 149 18.05 -0.78 -11.37
N SER A 150 17.83 -0.68 -12.68
CA SER A 150 18.68 -1.33 -13.65
C SER A 150 20.09 -0.88 -13.29
N LEU A 151 20.89 -1.82 -12.80
CA LEU A 151 22.33 -1.73 -12.70
C LEU A 151 22.89 -1.53 -14.12
N THR A 152 22.71 -0.34 -14.70
CA THR A 152 23.52 0.09 -15.82
C THR A 152 24.69 0.85 -15.21
N THR A 153 25.75 0.08 -14.94
CA THR A 153 27.12 0.57 -14.89
C THR A 153 27.37 1.49 -16.08
N LEU A 154 27.30 2.80 -15.86
CA LEU A 154 27.76 3.80 -16.82
C LEU A 154 29.20 4.15 -16.47
N LEU A 155 30.10 3.24 -16.84
CA LEU A 155 31.48 3.62 -17.14
C LEU A 155 31.43 4.49 -18.41
N LEU A 156 31.40 5.80 -18.26
CA LEU A 156 31.80 6.71 -19.33
C LEU A 156 33.09 7.41 -18.94
N SER A 157 34.17 6.80 -19.41
CA SER A 157 35.48 7.38 -19.61
C SER A 157 35.45 8.50 -20.66
N LEU A 158 36.42 9.43 -20.53
CA LEU A 158 36.94 10.40 -21.52
C LEU A 158 36.06 11.66 -21.74
N GLY A 159 36.57 12.89 -21.78
CA GLY A 159 37.95 13.40 -21.84
C GLY A 159 37.94 14.93 -21.62
N VAL A 160 39.02 15.51 -21.06
CA VAL A 160 40.11 16.24 -21.76
C VAL A 160 40.02 17.76 -21.58
N HIS A 161 40.92 18.23 -20.72
CA HIS A 161 41.82 19.40 -20.78
C HIS A 161 41.38 20.86 -21.07
N PHE A 162 42.02 21.72 -20.26
CA PHE A 162 42.64 23.04 -20.49
C PHE A 162 41.92 24.26 -19.88
N TYR A 163 42.57 24.95 -18.92
CA TYR A 163 43.35 26.17 -19.20
C TYR A 163 44.11 26.70 -17.96
N LEU A 164 45.39 27.00 -18.18
CA LEU A 164 46.32 28.00 -17.59
C LEU A 164 46.24 28.38 -16.10
N ASN A 165 47.37 28.30 -15.38
CA ASN A 165 48.29 29.44 -15.21
C ASN A 165 49.43 29.10 -14.22
N ASN A 166 50.66 28.95 -14.74
CA ASN A 166 51.92 29.48 -14.22
C ASN A 166 53.08 28.99 -15.09
#